data_AF-A0AB37HB58-F1
#
_entry.id   AF-A0AB37HB58-F1
#
_cell.length_a   1.000
_cell.length_b   1.000
_cell.length_c   1.000
_cell.angle_alpha   90.00
_cell.angle_beta   90.00
_cell.angle_gamma   90.00
#
_symmetry.space_group_name_H-M   'P 1'
#
loop_
_entity.id
_entity.type
_entity.pdbx_description
1 polymer ?
#
loop_
_entity_poly.entity_id
_entity_poly.type
_entity_poly.pdbx_seq_one_letter_code
_entity_poly.pdbx_strand_id
1 'polypeptide(L)'
;MNQQPLLISNHNKTTELHVEQMAIYLQSKIIEATDDQHNIYYLFFYKEQFLTYVKPTKLKRRTHIEKAFTKGIVLPSTHPLIHSLLFQDHPYKKRTFNQLVKKVQSLYSPQEVAQIATFFESFISKKTIFSLIQSIFYDYRRNGQMFSSYRILRILMDFAPNHSWVKGLSSDLNFIKYGKLYDRLSDELMTKDPIYMEKALYTDKSYNQLIQLLKNQSRWMDEIALYIHHISPENYVSLKQLLNNHFTDKEIIDVLEHLSNNTSDVLEINDDLLEIYLHHQNAEKMINLLFTHKLNLNPKQTQEFEQLLENVDLEPEQFPKEKVLSFLVPLFNINPEKAATLLHKFIVLQLKEYDIDSVVKRLIPLKIIMHAHPILEKLQHIQKLANDPDQQLLLGELYYEFQQFDQAIDCFSWEMELKSIDPKPVKWLSKIYNEIGMEQEHRAYRQLYIDMQKRA
;
A
#
# COMPACT_ATOMS: atom_id res chain seq x y z
N MET A 1 9.79 -5.74 6.66
CA MET A 1 9.72 -7.21 6.60
C MET A 1 10.02 -7.58 5.18
N ASN A 2 11.16 -8.24 4.95
CA ASN A 2 11.53 -8.71 3.62
C ASN A 2 10.47 -9.72 3.17
N GLN A 3 9.72 -9.38 2.13
CA GLN A 3 8.81 -10.30 1.47
C GLN A 3 9.62 -11.54 1.09
N GLN A 4 9.19 -12.73 1.50
CA GLN A 4 9.82 -13.94 1.00
C GLN A 4 9.69 -13.94 -0.52
N PRO A 5 10.77 -14.25 -1.26
CA PRO A 5 10.76 -14.22 -2.71
C PRO A 5 9.72 -15.21 -3.25
N LEU A 6 8.91 -14.78 -4.23
CA LEU A 6 7.95 -15.67 -4.87
C LEU A 6 8.70 -16.66 -5.78
N LEU A 7 8.87 -17.90 -5.30
CA LEU A 7 9.60 -18.93 -6.04
C LEU A 7 8.64 -19.84 -6.82
N ILE A 8 8.82 -19.90 -8.15
CA ILE A 8 8.20 -20.90 -9.02
C ILE A 8 9.21 -21.98 -9.40
N SER A 9 8.74 -23.20 -9.70
CA SER A 9 9.62 -24.29 -10.13
C SER A 9 9.07 -25.07 -11.34
N ASN A 10 9.98 -25.39 -12.27
CA ASN A 10 9.73 -26.26 -13.42
C ASN A 10 10.94 -27.15 -13.69
N HIS A 11 10.74 -28.47 -13.70
CA HIS A 11 11.82 -29.45 -13.93
C HIS A 11 13.11 -29.17 -13.12
N ASN A 12 12.95 -28.93 -11.82
CA ASN A 12 14.02 -28.63 -10.85
C ASN A 12 14.77 -27.30 -11.07
N LYS A 13 14.33 -26.45 -12.00
CA LYS A 13 14.76 -25.05 -12.07
C LYS A 13 13.81 -24.20 -11.26
N THR A 14 14.36 -23.41 -10.35
CA THR A 14 13.62 -22.42 -9.57
C THR A 14 13.86 -21.05 -10.18
N THR A 15 12.81 -20.26 -10.27
CA THR A 15 12.86 -18.86 -10.71
C THR A 15 12.19 -18.01 -9.66
N GLU A 16 12.87 -16.95 -9.26
CA GLU A 16 12.34 -15.91 -8.39
C GLU A 16 11.53 -14.93 -9.22
N LEU A 17 10.38 -14.53 -8.67
CA LEU A 17 9.46 -13.59 -9.27
C LEU A 17 9.18 -12.44 -8.31
N HIS A 18 8.93 -11.28 -8.90
CA HIS A 18 8.42 -10.08 -8.26
C HIS A 18 6.92 -9.99 -8.53
N VAL A 19 6.11 -9.86 -7.47
CA VAL A 19 4.66 -9.70 -7.62
C VAL A 19 4.36 -8.29 -8.11
N GLU A 20 3.52 -8.18 -9.14
CA GLU A 20 3.02 -6.90 -9.63
C GLU A 20 1.66 -6.58 -9.00
N GLN A 21 0.73 -7.53 -9.06
CA GLN A 21 -0.65 -7.36 -8.62
C GLN A 21 -1.39 -8.70 -8.54
N MET A 22 -2.55 -8.69 -7.87
CA MET A 22 -3.46 -9.83 -7.81
C MET A 22 -4.87 -9.42 -8.19
N ALA A 23 -5.50 -10.17 -9.09
CA ALA A 23 -6.93 -10.06 -9.38
C ALA A 23 -7.72 -11.14 -8.65
N ILE A 24 -8.80 -10.74 -7.97
CA ILE A 24 -9.83 -11.64 -7.41
C ILE A 24 -11.08 -11.49 -8.27
N TYR A 25 -11.49 -12.58 -8.92
CA TYR A 25 -12.65 -12.59 -9.81
C TYR A 25 -13.41 -13.92 -9.70
N LEU A 26 -14.65 -13.85 -9.21
CA LEU A 26 -15.46 -15.02 -8.89
C LEU A 26 -14.66 -16.00 -8.01
N GLN A 27 -14.62 -17.28 -8.37
CA GLN A 27 -13.86 -18.31 -7.65
C GLN A 27 -12.36 -18.33 -7.97
N SER A 28 -11.85 -17.39 -8.76
CA SER A 28 -10.45 -17.36 -9.19
C SER A 28 -9.67 -16.23 -8.55
N LYS A 29 -8.42 -16.53 -8.18
CA LYS A 29 -7.42 -15.51 -7.85
C LYS A 29 -6.25 -15.69 -8.81
N ILE A 30 -5.78 -14.59 -9.40
CA ILE A 30 -4.70 -14.60 -10.39
C ILE A 30 -3.65 -13.59 -9.95
N ILE A 31 -2.43 -14.07 -9.67
CA ILE A 31 -1.28 -13.21 -9.40
C ILE A 31 -0.53 -13.00 -10.71
N GLU A 32 -0.32 -11.74 -11.07
CA GLU A 32 0.63 -11.32 -12.11
C GLU A 32 1.98 -11.02 -11.45
N ALA A 33 3.04 -11.61 -12.00
CA ALA A 33 4.39 -11.47 -11.48
C ALA A 33 5.41 -11.45 -12.62
N THR A 34 6.56 -10.83 -12.39
CA THR A 34 7.65 -10.70 -13.36
C THR A 34 8.93 -11.36 -12.86
N ASP A 35 9.79 -11.86 -13.75
CA ASP A 35 11.18 -12.17 -13.37
C ASP A 35 12.10 -10.95 -13.60
N ASP A 36 13.38 -11.04 -13.23
CA ASP A 36 14.35 -9.95 -13.43
C ASP A 36 14.52 -9.53 -14.91
N GLN A 37 14.10 -10.38 -15.85
CA GLN A 37 14.10 -10.11 -17.28
C GLN A 37 12.77 -9.49 -17.76
N HIS A 38 11.89 -9.10 -16.83
CA HIS A 38 10.56 -8.55 -17.09
C HIS A 38 9.64 -9.51 -17.87
N ASN A 39 9.91 -10.82 -17.82
CA ASN A 39 8.97 -11.77 -18.38
C ASN A 39 7.77 -11.93 -17.45
N ILE A 40 6.56 -11.86 -18.00
CA ILE A 40 5.31 -11.98 -17.23
C ILE A 40 5.02 -13.45 -16.94
N TYR A 41 4.49 -13.72 -15.74
CA TYR A 41 3.94 -14.99 -15.28
C TYR A 41 2.58 -14.75 -14.62
N TYR A 42 1.65 -15.68 -14.85
CA TYR A 42 0.35 -15.71 -14.18
C TYR A 42 0.24 -16.95 -13.30
N LEU A 43 0.07 -16.77 -12.00
CA LEU A 43 -0.21 -17.85 -11.05
C LEU A 43 -1.72 -17.93 -10.82
N PHE A 44 -2.30 -19.12 -10.98
CA PHE A 44 -3.74 -19.35 -10.86
C PHE A 44 -4.07 -20.08 -9.57
N PHE A 45 -5.10 -19.59 -8.89
CA PHE A 45 -5.67 -20.18 -7.71
C PHE A 45 -7.19 -20.35 -7.91
N TYR A 46 -7.73 -21.46 -7.41
CA TYR A 46 -9.16 -21.64 -7.25
C TYR A 46 -9.48 -21.52 -5.76
N LYS A 47 -10.27 -20.52 -5.41
CA LYS A 47 -10.41 -20.05 -4.02
C LYS A 47 -9.00 -19.72 -3.49
N GLU A 48 -8.50 -20.39 -2.46
CA GLU A 48 -7.16 -20.18 -1.90
C GLU A 48 -6.13 -21.23 -2.38
N GLN A 49 -6.54 -22.19 -3.21
CA GLN A 49 -5.72 -23.34 -3.55
C GLN A 49 -4.98 -23.16 -4.87
N PHE A 50 -3.66 -23.38 -4.85
CA PHE A 50 -2.84 -23.23 -6.04
C PHE A 50 -3.10 -24.32 -7.10
N LEU A 51 -3.39 -23.85 -8.32
CA LEU A 51 -3.61 -24.67 -9.49
C LEU A 51 -2.29 -24.90 -10.24
N THR A 52 -1.81 -23.86 -10.90
CA THR A 52 -0.57 -23.83 -11.66
C THR A 52 -0.20 -22.40 -12.04
N TYR A 53 0.99 -22.19 -12.60
CA TYR A 53 1.39 -20.91 -13.19
C TYR A 53 1.59 -21.04 -14.69
N VAL A 54 1.55 -19.95 -15.45
CA VAL A 54 1.80 -19.93 -16.90
C VAL A 54 2.69 -18.73 -17.26
N LYS A 55 3.70 -18.96 -18.10
CA LYS A 55 4.46 -17.90 -18.80
C LYS A 55 3.80 -17.67 -20.17
N PRO A 56 2.97 -16.62 -20.35
CA PRO A 56 2.36 -16.31 -21.65
C PRO A 56 3.41 -15.96 -22.70
N THR A 57 3.15 -16.34 -23.95
CA THR A 57 3.84 -15.75 -25.12
C THR A 57 3.01 -14.63 -25.74
N LYS A 58 1.68 -14.73 -25.67
CA LYS A 58 0.70 -13.71 -26.07
C LYS A 58 -0.56 -13.87 -25.22
N LEU A 59 -1.22 -12.76 -24.89
CA LEU A 59 -2.54 -12.78 -24.26
C LEU A 59 -3.63 -12.62 -25.33
N LYS A 60 -4.64 -13.50 -25.27
CA LYS A 60 -5.83 -13.40 -26.11
C LYS A 60 -6.85 -12.48 -25.44
N ARG A 61 -7.51 -11.65 -26.26
CA ARG A 61 -8.63 -10.82 -25.82
C ARG A 61 -9.85 -11.67 -25.46
N ARG A 62 -10.74 -11.10 -24.64
CA ARG A 62 -11.99 -11.64 -24.10
C ARG A 62 -11.83 -12.93 -23.30
N THR A 63 -10.65 -13.15 -22.73
CA THR A 63 -10.35 -14.32 -21.93
C THR A 63 -10.66 -14.12 -20.45
N HIS A 64 -10.70 -15.21 -19.69
CA HIS A 64 -10.86 -15.18 -18.24
C HIS A 64 -9.86 -14.26 -17.54
N ILE A 65 -8.59 -14.26 -17.95
CA ILE A 65 -7.54 -13.39 -17.38
C ILE A 65 -7.90 -11.92 -17.58
N GLU A 66 -8.23 -11.53 -18.81
CA GLU A 66 -8.62 -10.14 -19.07
C GLU A 66 -9.85 -9.75 -18.25
N LYS A 67 -10.85 -10.62 -18.15
CA LYS A 67 -12.02 -10.37 -17.28
C LYS A 67 -11.63 -10.22 -15.82
N ALA A 68 -10.69 -11.03 -15.32
CA ALA A 68 -10.26 -10.92 -13.94
C ALA A 68 -9.60 -9.56 -13.64
N PHE A 69 -8.72 -9.07 -14.52
CA PHE A 69 -8.05 -7.78 -14.32
C PHE A 69 -8.89 -6.56 -14.72
N THR A 70 -9.98 -6.73 -15.49
CA THR A 70 -10.85 -5.61 -15.91
C THR A 70 -12.18 -5.53 -15.18
N LYS A 71 -12.66 -6.65 -14.63
CA LYS A 71 -13.95 -6.76 -13.94
C LYS A 71 -13.84 -7.34 -12.54
N GLY A 72 -12.68 -7.86 -12.16
CA GLY A 72 -12.41 -8.32 -10.80
C GLY A 72 -11.90 -7.20 -9.92
N ILE A 73 -11.65 -7.55 -8.66
CA ILE A 73 -11.02 -6.67 -7.68
C ILE A 73 -9.50 -6.85 -7.83
N VAL A 74 -8.81 -5.78 -8.23
CA VAL A 74 -7.36 -5.78 -8.43
C VAL A 74 -6.68 -5.15 -7.24
N LEU A 75 -5.75 -5.90 -6.64
CA LEU A 75 -5.00 -5.52 -5.46
C LEU A 75 -3.52 -5.31 -5.82
N PRO A 76 -2.87 -4.27 -5.29
CA PRO A 76 -1.45 -4.01 -5.52
C PRO A 76 -0.57 -5.07 -4.85
N SER A 77 0.67 -5.22 -5.32
CA SER A 77 1.66 -6.19 -4.81
C SER A 77 1.91 -6.15 -3.30
N THR A 78 1.69 -5.00 -2.66
CA THR A 78 1.89 -4.80 -1.23
C THR A 78 0.69 -5.22 -0.38
N HIS A 79 -0.43 -5.60 -0.99
CA HIS A 79 -1.66 -5.88 -0.25
C HIS A 79 -1.55 -7.18 0.59
N PRO A 80 -1.90 -7.17 1.89
CA PRO A 80 -1.75 -8.33 2.78
C PRO A 80 -2.40 -9.64 2.29
N LEU A 81 -3.57 -9.56 1.63
CA LEU A 81 -4.22 -10.73 1.02
C LEU A 81 -3.31 -11.52 0.07
N ILE A 82 -2.39 -10.85 -0.64
CA ILE A 82 -1.44 -11.53 -1.52
C ILE A 82 -0.47 -12.37 -0.68
N HIS A 83 0.06 -11.80 0.40
CA HIS A 83 0.95 -12.52 1.31
C HIS A 83 0.27 -13.74 1.90
N SER A 84 -0.95 -13.59 2.44
CA SER A 84 -1.71 -14.71 3.01
C SER A 84 -1.99 -15.83 2.01
N LEU A 85 -2.20 -15.50 0.73
CA LEU A 85 -2.38 -16.49 -0.34
C LEU A 85 -1.08 -17.22 -0.67
N LEU A 86 0.04 -16.50 -0.67
CA LEU A 86 1.34 -17.03 -1.07
C LEU A 86 1.96 -17.99 -0.03
N PHE A 87 1.59 -17.91 1.25
CA PHE A 87 2.19 -18.77 2.29
C PHE A 87 1.90 -20.27 2.19
N GLN A 88 0.96 -20.72 1.33
CA GLN A 88 0.47 -22.09 1.36
C GLN A 88 1.30 -23.12 0.57
N ASP A 89 2.05 -22.71 -0.46
CA ASP A 89 2.62 -23.65 -1.44
C ASP A 89 3.97 -23.14 -2.02
N HIS A 90 5.10 -23.47 -1.38
CA HIS A 90 6.42 -23.05 -1.88
C HIS A 90 7.41 -24.22 -2.07
N PRO A 91 8.18 -24.25 -3.19
CA PRO A 91 8.02 -23.44 -4.40
C PRO A 91 6.80 -23.86 -5.23
N TYR A 92 6.20 -22.91 -5.96
CA TYR A 92 5.02 -23.12 -6.79
C TYR A 92 5.35 -23.96 -8.04
N LYS A 93 4.92 -25.22 -8.04
CA LYS A 93 5.25 -26.18 -9.11
C LYS A 93 4.41 -26.00 -10.37
N LYS A 94 5.06 -25.98 -11.54
CA LYS A 94 4.37 -26.03 -12.83
C LYS A 94 3.64 -27.35 -13.00
N ARG A 95 2.40 -27.30 -13.50
CA ARG A 95 1.61 -28.46 -13.91
C ARG A 95 1.19 -28.28 -15.36
N THR A 96 1.27 -29.34 -16.15
CA THR A 96 0.60 -29.35 -17.46
C THR A 96 -0.91 -29.36 -17.26
N PHE A 97 -1.67 -28.99 -18.28
CA PHE A 97 -3.14 -28.98 -18.17
C PHE A 97 -3.70 -30.35 -17.79
N ASN A 98 -3.16 -31.45 -18.34
CA ASN A 98 -3.59 -32.80 -17.99
C ASN A 98 -3.27 -33.17 -16.52
N GLN A 99 -2.09 -32.77 -16.02
CA GLN A 99 -1.72 -32.97 -14.62
C GLN A 99 -2.62 -32.15 -13.70
N LEU A 100 -2.92 -30.91 -14.09
CA LEU A 100 -3.83 -30.04 -13.36
C LEU A 100 -5.23 -30.67 -13.28
N VAL A 101 -5.81 -31.08 -14.41
CA VAL A 101 -7.14 -31.72 -14.46
C VAL A 101 -7.19 -32.93 -13.54
N LYS A 102 -6.19 -33.80 -13.57
CA LYS A 102 -6.11 -34.96 -12.66
C LYS A 102 -6.07 -34.54 -11.18
N LYS A 103 -5.30 -33.51 -10.83
CA LYS A 103 -5.23 -32.98 -9.45
C LYS A 103 -6.58 -32.40 -9.01
N VAL A 104 -7.22 -31.58 -9.84
CA VAL A 104 -8.49 -30.93 -9.45
C VAL A 104 -9.64 -31.92 -9.36
N GLN A 105 -9.62 -33.00 -10.17
CA GLN A 105 -10.60 -34.08 -10.09
C GLN A 105 -10.57 -34.84 -8.76
N SER A 106 -9.43 -34.92 -8.08
CA SER A 106 -9.34 -35.55 -6.76
C SER A 106 -9.75 -34.63 -5.61
N LEU A 107 -9.83 -33.32 -5.85
CA LEU A 107 -10.06 -32.31 -4.81
C LEU A 107 -11.45 -31.66 -4.89
N TYR A 108 -12.04 -31.59 -6.08
CA TYR A 108 -13.22 -30.79 -6.33
C TYR A 108 -14.30 -31.58 -7.06
N SER A 109 -15.53 -31.06 -6.96
CA SER A 109 -16.66 -31.63 -7.68
C SER A 109 -16.47 -31.51 -9.21
N PRO A 110 -17.10 -32.38 -10.01
CA PRO A 110 -17.02 -32.28 -11.47
C PRO A 110 -17.50 -30.94 -12.04
N GLN A 111 -18.42 -30.24 -11.37
CA GLN A 111 -18.84 -28.89 -11.74
C GLN A 111 -17.73 -27.87 -11.51
N GLU A 112 -17.04 -27.95 -10.38
CA GLU A 112 -15.88 -27.09 -10.11
C GLU A 112 -14.72 -27.40 -11.06
N VAL A 113 -14.45 -28.68 -11.38
CA VAL A 113 -13.46 -29.07 -12.39
C VAL A 113 -13.79 -28.45 -13.76
N ALA A 114 -15.06 -28.52 -14.17
CA ALA A 114 -15.52 -27.89 -15.41
C ALA A 114 -15.32 -26.37 -15.38
N GLN A 115 -15.65 -25.71 -14.27
CA GLN A 115 -15.47 -24.27 -14.09
C GLN A 115 -13.99 -23.88 -14.12
N ILE A 116 -13.12 -24.55 -13.36
CA ILE A 116 -11.67 -24.32 -13.33
C ILE A 116 -11.05 -24.45 -14.72
N ALA A 117 -11.49 -25.43 -15.52
CA ALA A 117 -10.97 -25.61 -16.87
C ALA A 117 -11.16 -24.36 -17.75
N THR A 118 -12.23 -23.58 -17.54
CA THR A 118 -12.51 -22.36 -18.31
C THR A 118 -11.50 -21.24 -18.03
N PHE A 119 -10.83 -21.24 -16.88
CA PHE A 119 -9.83 -20.22 -16.53
C PHE A 119 -8.63 -20.21 -17.48
N PHE A 120 -8.35 -21.36 -18.11
CA PHE A 120 -7.17 -21.58 -18.94
C PHE A 120 -7.42 -21.37 -20.44
N GLU A 121 -8.55 -20.77 -20.83
CA GLU A 121 -8.91 -20.56 -22.25
C GLU A 121 -7.92 -19.68 -23.04
N SER A 122 -7.12 -18.87 -22.35
CA SER A 122 -6.01 -18.14 -22.96
C SER A 122 -4.93 -19.06 -23.53
N PHE A 123 -4.69 -20.19 -22.86
CA PHE A 123 -3.53 -21.06 -23.08
C PHE A 123 -3.89 -22.43 -23.67
N ILE A 124 -5.11 -22.88 -23.41
CA ILE A 124 -5.62 -24.18 -23.87
C ILE A 124 -6.66 -23.96 -24.94
N SER A 125 -6.66 -24.82 -25.96
CA SER A 125 -7.59 -24.67 -27.07
C SER A 125 -9.04 -24.78 -26.58
N LYS A 126 -9.92 -23.93 -27.13
CA LYS A 126 -11.36 -23.95 -26.80
C LYS A 126 -11.98 -25.33 -27.03
N LYS A 127 -11.54 -26.05 -28.07
CA LYS A 127 -11.95 -27.43 -28.36
C LYS A 127 -11.57 -28.39 -27.23
N THR A 128 -10.35 -28.32 -26.72
CA THR A 128 -9.88 -29.18 -25.61
C THR A 128 -10.68 -28.96 -24.33
N ILE A 129 -10.89 -27.69 -23.93
CA ILE A 129 -11.70 -27.36 -22.75
C ILE A 129 -13.15 -27.82 -22.96
N PHE A 130 -13.73 -27.54 -24.13
CA PHE A 130 -15.09 -27.96 -24.45
C PHE A 130 -15.27 -29.48 -24.35
N SER A 131 -14.36 -30.28 -24.95
CA SER A 131 -14.43 -31.74 -24.91
C SER A 131 -14.31 -32.30 -23.48
N LEU A 132 -13.48 -31.69 -22.62
CA LEU A 132 -13.38 -32.07 -21.22
C LEU A 132 -14.71 -31.82 -20.47
N ILE A 133 -15.29 -30.62 -20.63
CA ILE A 133 -16.54 -30.29 -19.94
C ILE A 133 -17.69 -31.14 -20.50
N GLN A 134 -17.70 -31.40 -21.81
CA GLN A 134 -18.68 -32.25 -22.47
C GLN A 134 -18.60 -33.72 -21.99
N SER A 135 -17.42 -34.26 -21.71
CA SER A 135 -17.33 -35.61 -21.14
C SER A 135 -17.96 -35.69 -19.76
N ILE A 136 -17.72 -34.68 -18.90
CA ILE A 136 -18.34 -34.58 -17.57
C ILE A 136 -19.87 -34.51 -17.68
N PHE A 137 -20.40 -33.76 -18.66
CA PHE A 137 -21.84 -33.71 -18.93
C PHE A 137 -22.40 -35.11 -19.22
N TYR A 138 -21.75 -35.87 -20.11
CA TYR A 138 -22.23 -37.20 -20.50
C TYR A 138 -22.09 -38.22 -19.39
N ASP A 139 -21.09 -38.10 -18.51
CA ASP A 139 -20.97 -38.96 -17.33
C ASP A 139 -22.18 -38.78 -16.40
N TYR A 140 -22.58 -37.54 -16.10
CA TYR A 140 -23.78 -37.30 -15.30
C TYR A 140 -25.06 -37.77 -16.00
N ARG A 141 -25.19 -37.52 -17.30
CA ARG A 141 -26.39 -37.92 -18.05
C ARG A 141 -26.56 -39.43 -18.07
N ARG A 142 -25.48 -40.19 -18.32
CA ARG A 142 -25.49 -41.66 -18.31
C ARG A 142 -25.83 -42.24 -16.94
N ASN A 143 -25.41 -41.56 -15.88
CA ASN A 143 -25.70 -41.96 -14.50
C ASN A 143 -27.06 -41.47 -13.97
N GLY A 144 -27.93 -40.93 -14.84
CA GLY A 144 -29.27 -40.46 -14.45
C GLY A 144 -29.30 -39.15 -13.66
N GLN A 145 -28.15 -38.49 -13.46
CA GLN A 145 -28.03 -37.26 -12.69
C GLN A 145 -28.35 -36.03 -13.55
N MET A 146 -29.61 -35.94 -13.98
CA MET A 146 -30.06 -34.96 -14.97
C MET A 146 -29.84 -33.51 -14.53
N PHE A 147 -30.09 -33.16 -13.27
CA PHE A 147 -29.83 -31.81 -12.78
C PHE A 147 -28.33 -31.48 -12.77
N SER A 148 -27.48 -32.41 -12.32
CA SER A 148 -26.01 -32.25 -12.39
C SER A 148 -25.53 -32.05 -13.83
N SER A 149 -26.08 -32.79 -14.79
CA SER A 149 -25.77 -32.59 -16.22
C SER A 149 -26.23 -31.20 -16.70
N TYR A 150 -27.38 -30.71 -16.24
CA TYR A 150 -27.85 -29.37 -16.56
C TYR A 150 -26.91 -28.27 -16.02
N ARG A 151 -26.36 -28.44 -14.80
CA ARG A 151 -25.35 -27.53 -14.25
C ARG A 151 -24.09 -27.45 -15.12
N ILE A 152 -23.63 -28.58 -15.64
CA ILE A 152 -22.50 -28.61 -16.60
C ILE A 152 -22.88 -27.93 -17.93
N LEU A 153 -24.11 -28.14 -18.42
CA LEU A 153 -24.61 -27.45 -19.61
C LEU A 153 -24.63 -25.92 -19.40
N ARG A 154 -24.99 -25.42 -18.22
CA ARG A 154 -24.94 -23.97 -17.90
C ARG A 154 -23.52 -23.41 -18.01
N ILE A 155 -22.51 -24.12 -17.51
CA ILE A 155 -21.09 -23.73 -17.69
C ILE A 155 -20.75 -23.67 -19.19
N LEU A 156 -21.22 -24.62 -19.99
CA LEU A 156 -21.01 -24.62 -21.45
C LEU A 156 -21.79 -23.52 -22.18
N MET A 157 -22.97 -23.14 -21.71
CA MET A 157 -23.73 -21.99 -22.23
C MET A 157 -22.95 -20.69 -22.05
N ASP A 158 -22.19 -20.57 -20.96
CA ASP A 158 -21.35 -19.41 -20.71
C ASP A 158 -20.04 -19.45 -21.50
N PHE A 159 -19.39 -20.60 -21.55
CA PHE A 159 -18.09 -20.78 -22.18
C PHE A 159 -18.17 -20.79 -23.72
N ALA A 160 -19.18 -21.48 -24.27
CA ALA A 160 -19.35 -21.70 -25.70
C ALA A 160 -20.82 -21.57 -26.17
N PRO A 161 -21.47 -20.41 -25.94
CA PRO A 161 -22.90 -20.20 -26.22
C PRO A 161 -23.29 -20.45 -27.68
N ASN A 162 -22.36 -20.18 -28.61
CA ASN A 162 -22.61 -20.30 -30.04
C ASN A 162 -22.34 -21.69 -30.62
N HIS A 163 -21.87 -22.63 -29.81
CA HIS A 163 -21.59 -23.99 -30.27
C HIS A 163 -22.90 -24.74 -30.56
N SER A 164 -22.99 -25.42 -31.71
CA SER A 164 -24.21 -26.11 -32.17
C SER A 164 -24.75 -27.11 -31.15
N TRP A 165 -23.86 -27.91 -30.55
CA TRP A 165 -24.20 -28.86 -29.49
C TRP A 165 -24.86 -28.19 -28.26
N VAL A 166 -24.36 -27.02 -27.85
CA VAL A 166 -24.89 -26.28 -26.69
C VAL A 166 -26.27 -25.72 -27.02
N LYS A 167 -26.42 -25.10 -28.20
CA LYS A 167 -27.71 -24.59 -28.67
C LYS A 167 -28.77 -25.70 -28.73
N GLY A 168 -28.44 -26.84 -29.33
CA GLY A 168 -29.36 -27.97 -29.44
C GLY A 168 -29.82 -28.52 -28.09
N LEU A 169 -28.91 -28.66 -27.12
CA LEU A 169 -29.25 -29.16 -25.78
C LEU A 169 -29.93 -28.12 -24.89
N SER A 170 -29.66 -26.82 -25.09
CA SER A 170 -30.34 -25.77 -24.32
C SER A 170 -31.86 -25.74 -24.55
N SER A 171 -32.32 -26.26 -25.69
CA SER A 171 -33.72 -26.44 -26.05
C SER A 171 -34.29 -27.84 -25.74
N ASP A 172 -33.52 -28.74 -25.11
CA ASP A 172 -34.00 -30.09 -24.76
C ASP A 172 -35.13 -29.98 -23.70
N LEU A 173 -36.30 -30.54 -24.02
CA LEU A 173 -37.49 -30.55 -23.15
C LEU A 173 -37.19 -31.12 -21.75
N ASN A 174 -36.24 -32.05 -21.65
CA ASN A 174 -35.82 -32.63 -20.37
C ASN A 174 -35.17 -31.62 -19.43
N PHE A 175 -34.61 -30.54 -19.97
CA PHE A 175 -33.88 -29.51 -19.23
C PHE A 175 -34.69 -28.24 -18.97
N ILE A 176 -35.76 -27.99 -19.74
CA ILE A 176 -36.65 -26.83 -19.53
C ILE A 176 -37.16 -26.75 -18.10
N LYS A 177 -37.49 -27.90 -17.48
CA LYS A 177 -37.96 -27.95 -16.09
C LYS A 177 -36.95 -27.41 -15.07
N TYR A 178 -35.65 -27.54 -15.34
CA TYR A 178 -34.61 -27.02 -14.47
C TYR A 178 -34.36 -25.53 -14.70
N GLY A 179 -34.62 -25.03 -15.92
CA GLY A 179 -34.52 -23.60 -16.24
C GLY A 179 -35.28 -22.71 -15.27
N LYS A 180 -36.47 -23.13 -14.84
CA LYS A 180 -37.32 -22.38 -13.89
C LYS A 180 -36.64 -22.07 -12.56
N LEU A 181 -35.72 -22.92 -12.09
CA LEU A 181 -34.97 -22.68 -10.85
C LEU A 181 -34.05 -21.46 -10.97
N TYR A 182 -33.64 -21.11 -12.19
CA TYR A 182 -32.68 -20.04 -12.48
C TYR A 182 -33.36 -18.70 -12.83
N ASP A 183 -34.70 -18.66 -12.89
CA ASP A 183 -35.47 -17.45 -13.17
C ASP A 183 -35.44 -16.45 -12.00
N ARG A 184 -35.16 -16.94 -10.78
CA ARG A 184 -35.05 -16.14 -9.55
C ARG A 184 -33.80 -16.55 -8.78
N LEU A 185 -33.10 -15.57 -8.22
CA LEU A 185 -31.93 -15.80 -7.36
C LEU A 185 -32.39 -16.17 -5.94
N SER A 186 -32.87 -17.40 -5.75
CA SER A 186 -33.39 -17.91 -4.48
C SER A 186 -32.34 -18.64 -3.64
N ASP A 187 -32.60 -18.83 -2.35
CA ASP A 187 -31.76 -19.62 -1.45
C ASP A 187 -31.66 -21.10 -1.88
N GLU A 188 -32.73 -21.62 -2.52
CA GLU A 188 -32.72 -22.95 -3.13
C GLU A 188 -31.68 -23.03 -4.26
N LEU A 189 -31.64 -22.03 -5.14
CA LEU A 189 -30.64 -21.97 -6.21
C LEU A 189 -29.23 -21.79 -5.64
N MET A 190 -29.07 -20.96 -4.61
CA MET A 190 -27.80 -20.75 -3.92
C MET A 190 -27.21 -22.05 -3.39
N THR A 191 -28.05 -22.90 -2.80
CA THR A 191 -27.66 -24.22 -2.28
C THR A 191 -27.38 -25.22 -3.39
N LYS A 192 -28.23 -25.25 -4.43
CA LYS A 192 -28.16 -26.27 -5.50
C LYS A 192 -27.09 -25.98 -6.56
N ASP A 193 -26.81 -24.72 -6.85
CA ASP A 193 -25.83 -24.32 -7.85
C ASP A 193 -25.07 -23.03 -7.47
N PRO A 194 -24.20 -23.10 -6.44
CA PRO A 194 -23.46 -21.94 -5.94
C PRO A 194 -22.54 -21.30 -6.99
N ILE A 195 -22.03 -22.08 -7.96
CA ILE A 195 -21.16 -21.57 -9.04
C ILE A 195 -21.92 -20.56 -9.91
N TYR A 196 -23.15 -20.93 -10.32
CA TYR A 196 -23.99 -20.03 -11.08
C TYR A 196 -24.44 -18.84 -10.23
N MET A 197 -24.85 -19.11 -8.98
CA MET A 197 -25.33 -18.07 -8.07
C MET A 197 -24.28 -16.97 -7.87
N GLU A 198 -23.03 -17.34 -7.59
CA GLU A 198 -21.95 -16.37 -7.41
C GLU A 198 -21.78 -15.47 -8.64
N LYS A 199 -21.78 -16.06 -9.84
CA LYS A 199 -21.67 -15.31 -11.08
C LYS A 199 -22.86 -14.36 -11.29
N ALA A 200 -24.07 -14.81 -10.99
CA ALA A 200 -25.26 -13.99 -11.15
C ALA A 200 -25.33 -12.84 -10.13
N LEU A 201 -24.79 -13.06 -8.92
CA LEU A 201 -24.73 -12.06 -7.86
C LEU A 201 -23.55 -11.09 -7.99
N TYR A 202 -22.59 -11.35 -8.89
CA TYR A 202 -21.40 -10.52 -9.10
C TYR A 202 -21.73 -9.20 -9.82
N THR A 203 -22.51 -8.36 -9.15
CA THR A 203 -22.97 -7.04 -9.56
C THR A 203 -23.14 -6.16 -8.32
N ASP A 204 -22.97 -4.85 -8.45
CA ASP A 204 -23.02 -3.90 -7.32
C ASP A 204 -24.34 -3.98 -6.52
N LYS A 205 -25.45 -4.29 -7.18
CA LYS A 205 -26.78 -4.33 -6.56
C LYS A 205 -27.03 -5.56 -5.68
N SER A 206 -26.22 -6.61 -5.85
CA SER A 206 -26.43 -7.92 -5.20
C SER A 206 -25.30 -8.28 -4.24
N TYR A 207 -24.45 -7.31 -3.91
CA TYR A 207 -23.29 -7.45 -3.04
C TYR A 207 -23.59 -8.16 -1.70
N ASN A 208 -24.66 -7.78 -0.99
CA ASN A 208 -24.98 -8.38 0.32
C ASN A 208 -25.28 -9.90 0.23
N GLN A 209 -25.97 -10.33 -0.83
CA GLN A 209 -26.23 -11.75 -1.06
C GLN A 209 -24.96 -12.50 -1.47
N LEU A 210 -24.06 -11.83 -2.21
CA LEU A 210 -22.75 -12.40 -2.55
C LEU A 210 -21.90 -12.61 -1.29
N ILE A 211 -21.86 -11.64 -0.37
CA ILE A 211 -21.20 -11.82 0.93
C ILE A 211 -21.76 -13.01 1.70
N GLN A 212 -23.09 -13.17 1.76
CA GLN A 212 -23.70 -14.32 2.44
C GLN A 212 -23.26 -15.66 1.81
N LEU A 213 -23.20 -15.72 0.48
CA LEU A 213 -22.70 -16.90 -0.22
C LEU A 213 -21.24 -17.20 0.13
N LEU A 214 -20.38 -16.18 0.18
CA LEU A 214 -18.96 -16.33 0.53
C LEU A 214 -18.78 -16.78 1.99
N LYS A 215 -19.56 -16.22 2.93
CA LYS A 215 -19.60 -16.65 4.34
C LYS A 215 -19.94 -18.12 4.48
N ASN A 216 -20.98 -18.57 3.79
CA ASN A 216 -21.42 -19.97 3.80
C ASN A 216 -20.35 -20.93 3.23
N GLN A 217 -19.43 -20.42 2.42
CA GLN A 217 -18.31 -21.17 1.86
C GLN A 217 -16.99 -20.96 2.61
N SER A 218 -17.00 -20.19 3.70
CA SER A 218 -15.81 -19.81 4.49
C SER A 218 -14.71 -19.16 3.64
N ARG A 219 -15.10 -18.33 2.67
CA ARG A 219 -14.20 -17.65 1.72
C ARG A 219 -13.80 -16.25 2.20
N TRP A 220 -13.15 -16.19 3.37
CA TRP A 220 -12.84 -14.93 4.05
C TRP A 220 -11.98 -13.96 3.21
N MET A 221 -11.06 -14.45 2.37
CA MET A 221 -10.24 -13.58 1.51
C MET A 221 -11.09 -12.83 0.48
N ASP A 222 -12.05 -13.54 -0.10
CA ASP A 222 -12.97 -12.96 -1.07
C ASP A 222 -13.94 -11.99 -0.38
N GLU A 223 -14.36 -12.29 0.86
CA GLU A 223 -15.16 -11.37 1.68
C GLU A 223 -14.40 -10.06 1.95
N ILE A 224 -13.16 -10.13 2.45
CA ILE A 224 -12.34 -8.94 2.72
C ILE A 224 -12.19 -8.09 1.45
N ALA A 225 -11.83 -8.72 0.33
CA ALA A 225 -11.66 -8.01 -0.93
C ALA A 225 -12.96 -7.29 -1.35
N LEU A 226 -14.11 -7.97 -1.22
CA LEU A 226 -15.40 -7.42 -1.61
C LEU A 226 -15.87 -6.30 -0.65
N TYR A 227 -15.62 -6.42 0.65
CA TYR A 227 -15.84 -5.35 1.63
C TYR A 227 -14.98 -4.12 1.33
N ILE A 228 -13.69 -4.30 1.00
CA ILE A 228 -12.78 -3.21 0.60
C ILE A 228 -13.32 -2.51 -0.66
N HIS A 229 -13.78 -3.27 -1.65
CA HIS A 229 -14.28 -2.72 -2.91
C HIS A 229 -15.60 -1.93 -2.76
N HIS A 230 -16.45 -2.32 -1.81
CA HIS A 230 -17.75 -1.70 -1.55
C HIS A 230 -17.81 -1.02 -0.18
N ILE A 231 -16.68 -0.50 0.31
CA ILE A 231 -16.56 0.04 1.67
C ILE A 231 -17.64 1.10 1.96
N SER A 232 -18.30 0.98 3.10
CA SER A 232 -19.31 1.92 3.58
C SER A 232 -19.37 1.92 5.11
N PRO A 233 -19.94 2.95 5.75
CA PRO A 233 -20.07 2.97 7.22
C PRO A 233 -20.82 1.75 7.76
N GLU A 234 -21.84 1.29 7.04
CA GLU A 234 -22.67 0.14 7.43
C GLU A 234 -21.89 -1.18 7.46
N ASN A 235 -20.93 -1.34 6.55
CA ASN A 235 -20.22 -2.60 6.36
C ASN A 235 -18.82 -2.63 6.99
N TYR A 236 -18.31 -1.47 7.41
CA TYR A 236 -16.98 -1.34 7.99
C TYR A 236 -16.78 -2.21 9.24
N VAL A 237 -17.77 -2.28 10.13
CA VAL A 237 -17.70 -3.13 11.33
C VAL A 237 -17.46 -4.60 10.97
N SER A 238 -18.09 -5.10 9.91
CA SER A 238 -17.88 -6.47 9.44
C SER A 238 -16.49 -6.66 8.85
N LEU A 239 -15.99 -5.68 8.08
CA LEU A 239 -14.64 -5.70 7.56
C LEU A 239 -13.61 -5.72 8.70
N LYS A 240 -13.73 -4.81 9.67
CA LYS A 240 -12.84 -4.73 10.84
C LYS A 240 -12.75 -6.05 11.60
N GLN A 241 -13.90 -6.71 11.83
CA GLN A 241 -13.92 -8.03 12.45
C GLN A 241 -13.15 -9.08 11.64
N LEU A 242 -13.32 -9.11 10.31
CA LEU A 242 -12.57 -10.04 9.45
C LEU A 242 -11.06 -9.73 9.46
N LEU A 243 -10.69 -8.46 9.41
CA LEU A 243 -9.29 -8.03 9.48
C LEU A 243 -8.65 -8.51 10.80
N ASN A 244 -9.28 -8.24 11.94
CA ASN A 244 -8.79 -8.67 13.25
C ASN A 244 -8.67 -10.20 13.41
N ASN A 245 -9.48 -10.97 12.68
CA ASN A 245 -9.45 -12.44 12.76
C ASN A 245 -8.32 -13.07 11.92
N HIS A 246 -7.85 -12.37 10.89
CA HIS A 246 -6.97 -12.97 9.87
C HIS A 246 -5.64 -12.26 9.70
N PHE A 247 -5.53 -11.00 10.11
CA PHE A 247 -4.35 -10.16 9.92
C PHE A 247 -3.75 -9.71 11.25
N THR A 248 -2.45 -9.46 11.19
CA THR A 248 -1.69 -8.77 12.24
C THR A 248 -1.97 -7.27 12.21
N ASP A 249 -1.77 -6.55 13.32
CA ASP A 249 -1.94 -5.09 13.39
C ASP A 249 -1.24 -4.37 12.23
N LYS A 250 -0.05 -4.81 11.85
CA LYS A 250 0.69 -4.22 10.73
C LYS A 250 -0.06 -4.36 9.40
N GLU A 251 -0.55 -5.56 9.10
CA GLU A 251 -1.33 -5.81 7.88
C GLU A 251 -2.67 -5.07 7.91
N ILE A 252 -3.28 -4.93 9.10
CA ILE A 252 -4.50 -4.14 9.29
C ILE A 252 -4.21 -2.66 8.98
N ILE A 253 -3.11 -2.10 9.50
CA ILE A 253 -2.67 -0.73 9.17
C ILE A 253 -2.55 -0.56 7.66
N ASP A 254 -1.87 -1.49 6.97
CA ASP A 254 -1.66 -1.38 5.52
C ASP A 254 -3.00 -1.33 4.75
N VAL A 255 -4.01 -2.11 5.17
CA VAL A 255 -5.36 -2.08 4.59
C VAL A 255 -6.09 -0.77 4.92
N LEU A 256 -6.09 -0.35 6.19
CA LEU A 256 -6.80 0.84 6.63
C LEU A 256 -6.19 2.13 6.06
N GLU A 257 -4.86 2.23 5.96
CA GLU A 257 -4.17 3.34 5.27
C GLU A 257 -4.59 3.43 3.80
N HIS A 258 -4.69 2.28 3.11
CA HIS A 258 -5.16 2.26 1.74
C HIS A 258 -6.61 2.75 1.63
N LEU A 259 -7.50 2.32 2.53
CA LEU A 259 -8.90 2.74 2.51
C LEU A 259 -9.07 4.23 2.85
N SER A 260 -8.38 4.71 3.89
CA SER A 260 -8.40 6.10 4.34
C SER A 260 -7.99 7.07 3.22
N ASN A 261 -6.96 6.73 2.45
CA ASN A 261 -6.49 7.56 1.34
C ASN A 261 -7.44 7.56 0.12
N ASN A 262 -8.25 6.51 -0.06
CA ASN A 262 -9.10 6.35 -1.24
C ASN A 262 -10.60 6.59 -0.98
N THR A 263 -11.01 6.70 0.29
CA THR A 263 -12.42 6.83 0.69
C THR A 263 -12.57 7.93 1.74
N SER A 264 -13.42 8.92 1.47
CA SER A 264 -13.66 10.04 2.41
C SER A 264 -14.89 9.85 3.31
N ASP A 265 -15.74 8.85 3.03
CA ASP A 265 -17.08 8.76 3.63
C ASP A 265 -17.16 7.88 4.91
N VAL A 266 -16.07 7.19 5.26
CA VAL A 266 -16.03 6.28 6.43
C VAL A 266 -15.02 6.80 7.45
N LEU A 267 -15.51 7.64 8.37
CA LEU A 267 -14.67 8.34 9.35
C LEU A 267 -14.07 7.37 10.39
N GLU A 268 -14.77 6.27 10.67
CA GLU A 268 -14.38 5.25 11.64
C GLU A 268 -13.04 4.57 11.30
N ILE A 269 -12.66 4.56 10.01
CA ILE A 269 -11.35 4.07 9.57
C ILE A 269 -10.23 4.91 10.16
N ASN A 270 -10.41 6.23 10.17
CA ASN A 270 -9.40 7.14 10.68
C ASN A 270 -9.30 7.08 12.20
N ASP A 271 -10.43 6.94 12.91
CA ASP A 271 -10.44 6.75 14.36
C ASP A 271 -9.68 5.48 14.75
N ASP A 272 -9.91 4.38 14.04
CA ASP A 272 -9.19 3.12 14.28
C ASP A 272 -7.70 3.22 13.96
N LEU A 273 -7.31 3.90 12.88
CA LEU A 273 -5.90 4.16 12.59
C LEU A 273 -5.24 5.01 13.68
N LEU A 274 -5.92 6.03 14.22
CA LEU A 274 -5.41 6.84 15.32
C LEU A 274 -5.16 5.99 16.57
N GLU A 275 -6.11 5.13 16.95
CA GLU A 275 -5.94 4.21 18.08
C GLU A 275 -4.75 3.27 17.87
N ILE A 276 -4.62 2.70 16.67
CA ILE A 276 -3.51 1.79 16.35
C ILE A 276 -2.17 2.55 16.39
N TYR A 277 -2.07 3.76 15.85
CA TYR A 277 -0.81 4.53 15.90
C TYR A 277 -0.42 4.96 17.31
N LEU A 278 -1.39 5.30 18.16
CA LEU A 278 -1.14 5.56 19.58
C LEU A 278 -0.59 4.31 20.27
N HIS A 279 -1.22 3.16 20.07
CA HIS A 279 -0.78 1.89 20.66
C HIS A 279 0.62 1.48 20.22
N HIS A 280 0.94 1.67 18.93
CA HIS A 280 2.25 1.34 18.34
C HIS A 280 3.28 2.47 18.45
N GLN A 281 2.97 3.55 19.17
CA GLN A 281 3.84 4.72 19.38
C GLN A 281 4.36 5.33 18.06
N ASN A 282 3.55 5.33 17.00
CA ASN A 282 3.94 5.84 15.69
C ASN A 282 3.51 7.30 15.50
N ALA A 283 4.28 8.23 16.10
CA ALA A 283 3.97 9.65 16.09
C ALA A 283 3.93 10.25 14.67
N GLU A 284 4.84 9.83 13.80
CA GLU A 284 4.96 10.31 12.42
C GLU A 284 3.67 10.02 11.62
N LYS A 285 3.22 8.75 11.62
CA LYS A 285 2.00 8.35 10.92
C LYS A 285 0.76 9.04 11.52
N MET A 286 0.72 9.21 12.83
CA MET A 286 -0.35 9.92 13.53
C MET A 286 -0.43 11.39 13.08
N ILE A 287 0.70 12.10 13.06
CA ILE A 287 0.80 13.48 12.53
C ILE A 287 0.26 13.51 11.10
N ASN A 288 0.77 12.65 10.22
CA ASN A 288 0.37 12.65 8.82
C ASN A 288 -1.14 12.42 8.64
N LEU A 289 -1.73 11.48 9.41
CA LEU A 289 -3.16 11.19 9.36
C LEU A 289 -4.01 12.37 9.86
N LEU A 290 -3.70 12.91 11.04
CA LEU A 290 -4.44 14.02 11.67
C LEU A 290 -4.54 15.22 10.73
N PHE A 291 -3.43 15.56 10.07
CA PHE A 291 -3.35 16.78 9.28
C PHE A 291 -3.76 16.58 7.82
N THR A 292 -3.60 15.38 7.27
CA THR A 292 -4.14 15.05 5.95
C THR A 292 -5.67 15.06 5.96
N HIS A 293 -6.29 14.50 7.00
CA HIS A 293 -7.76 14.39 7.10
C HIS A 293 -8.40 15.49 7.97
N LYS A 294 -7.61 16.41 8.54
CA LYS A 294 -8.07 17.50 9.42
C LYS A 294 -8.92 16.98 10.60
N LEU A 295 -8.46 15.90 11.21
CA LEU A 295 -9.12 15.25 12.32
C LEU A 295 -8.86 16.03 13.62
N ASN A 296 -9.83 16.00 14.53
CA ASN A 296 -9.66 16.56 15.86
C ASN A 296 -9.51 15.43 16.87
N LEU A 297 -8.49 15.52 17.72
CA LEU A 297 -8.32 14.61 18.85
C LEU A 297 -9.29 14.97 19.96
N ASN A 298 -9.85 13.95 20.62
CA ASN A 298 -10.55 14.16 21.87
C ASN A 298 -9.55 14.45 23.02
N PRO A 299 -9.97 15.00 24.17
CA PRO A 299 -9.05 15.41 25.23
C PRO A 299 -8.12 14.30 25.74
N LYS A 300 -8.60 13.05 25.79
CA LYS A 300 -7.80 11.90 26.21
C LYS A 300 -6.72 11.58 25.16
N GLN A 301 -7.10 11.52 23.89
CA GLN A 301 -6.17 11.29 22.78
C GLN A 301 -5.14 12.41 22.66
N THR A 302 -5.53 13.67 22.91
CA THR A 302 -4.59 14.80 22.92
C THR A 302 -3.50 14.58 23.98
N GLN A 303 -3.89 14.20 25.19
CA GLN A 303 -2.92 13.93 26.27
C GLN A 303 -2.00 12.74 25.95
N GLU A 304 -2.54 11.65 25.42
CA GLU A 304 -1.74 10.48 25.01
C GLU A 304 -0.78 10.83 23.87
N PHE A 305 -1.22 11.66 22.92
CA PHE A 305 -0.39 12.11 21.82
C PHE A 305 0.71 13.07 22.27
N GLU A 306 0.43 13.99 23.21
CA GLU A 306 1.45 14.85 23.82
C GLU A 306 2.57 14.02 24.48
N GLN A 307 2.20 13.02 25.27
CA GLN A 307 3.15 12.09 25.91
C GLN A 307 3.98 11.29 24.89
N LEU A 308 3.36 10.90 23.77
CA LEU A 308 4.06 10.23 22.68
C LEU A 308 5.12 11.16 22.06
N LEU A 309 4.78 12.42 21.82
CA LEU A 309 5.69 13.42 21.22
C LEU A 309 6.90 13.75 22.09
N GLU A 310 6.81 13.60 23.41
CA GLU A 310 7.94 13.79 24.33
C GLU A 310 9.05 12.76 24.09
N ASN A 311 8.70 11.55 23.66
CA ASN A 311 9.62 10.41 23.59
C ASN A 311 10.13 10.09 22.17
N VAL A 312 9.57 10.74 21.14
CA VAL A 312 9.93 10.48 19.74
C VAL A 312 10.76 11.62 19.19
N ASP A 313 11.89 11.33 18.53
CA ASP A 313 12.56 12.35 17.72
C ASP A 313 11.94 12.39 16.32
N LEU A 314 11.44 13.56 15.93
CA LEU A 314 10.78 13.78 14.65
C LEU A 314 11.82 14.33 13.67
N GLU A 315 11.96 13.67 12.53
CA GLU A 315 12.88 14.11 11.48
C GLU A 315 12.10 14.69 10.29
N PRO A 316 12.48 15.86 9.75
CA PRO A 316 11.78 16.47 8.62
C PRO A 316 11.66 15.56 7.38
N GLU A 317 12.65 14.68 7.15
CA GLU A 317 12.73 13.75 6.03
C GLU A 317 11.63 12.68 6.04
N GLN A 318 11.04 12.42 7.21
CA GLN A 318 9.90 11.52 7.38
C GLN A 318 8.62 12.09 6.77
N PHE A 319 8.59 13.39 6.49
CA PHE A 319 7.39 14.08 6.06
C PHE A 319 7.49 14.55 4.59
N PRO A 320 6.38 14.53 3.83
CA PRO A 320 6.37 15.10 2.48
C PRO A 320 6.70 16.60 2.52
N LYS A 321 7.79 17.00 1.84
CA LYS A 321 8.33 18.38 1.85
C LYS A 321 7.26 19.45 1.58
N GLU A 322 6.34 19.19 0.65
CA GLU A 322 5.29 20.13 0.26
C GLU A 322 4.18 20.30 1.32
N LYS A 323 4.04 19.32 2.21
CA LYS A 323 2.98 19.29 3.24
C LYS A 323 3.47 19.68 4.62
N VAL A 324 4.77 19.96 4.81
CA VAL A 324 5.33 20.22 6.14
C VAL A 324 4.63 21.34 6.91
N LEU A 325 4.36 22.45 6.24
CA LEU A 325 3.67 23.59 6.86
C LEU A 325 2.22 23.28 7.23
N SER A 326 1.57 22.37 6.48
CA SER A 326 0.16 22.02 6.71
C SER A 326 -0.04 21.28 8.03
N PHE A 327 0.99 20.60 8.54
CA PHE A 327 0.95 19.98 9.86
C PHE A 327 1.70 20.75 10.95
N LEU A 328 2.75 21.51 10.63
CA LEU A 328 3.46 22.29 11.64
C LEU A 328 2.54 23.29 12.34
N VAL A 329 1.68 23.98 11.58
CA VAL A 329 0.72 24.96 12.11
C VAL A 329 -0.13 24.36 13.23
N PRO A 330 -0.88 23.27 12.99
CA PRO A 330 -1.67 22.67 14.06
C PRO A 330 -0.85 21.92 15.09
N LEU A 331 0.36 21.42 14.78
CA LEU A 331 1.26 20.84 15.80
C LEU A 331 1.69 21.89 16.84
N PHE A 332 1.87 23.15 16.45
CA PHE A 332 2.12 24.24 17.41
C PHE A 332 0.98 24.46 18.40
N ASN A 333 -0.25 24.05 18.08
CA ASN A 333 -1.37 24.14 19.02
C ASN A 333 -1.40 22.98 20.02
N ILE A 334 -0.77 21.86 19.69
CA ILE A 334 -0.73 20.64 20.52
C ILE A 334 0.54 20.64 21.37
N ASN A 335 1.71 20.75 20.74
CA ASN A 335 2.99 20.75 21.43
C ASN A 335 3.94 21.80 20.81
N PRO A 336 3.91 23.05 21.31
CA PRO A 336 4.71 24.14 20.75
C PRO A 336 6.21 23.88 20.75
N GLU A 337 6.74 23.21 21.77
CA GLU A 337 8.18 22.95 21.91
C GLU A 337 8.67 21.95 20.86
N LYS A 338 7.91 20.87 20.66
CA LYS A 338 8.24 19.87 19.64
C LYS A 338 8.07 20.43 18.23
N ALA A 339 7.02 21.23 18.01
CA ALA A 339 6.81 21.94 16.76
C ALA A 339 7.96 22.92 16.44
N ALA A 340 8.46 23.66 17.44
CA ALA A 340 9.60 24.56 17.27
C ALA A 340 10.88 23.79 16.93
N THR A 341 11.13 22.66 17.60
CA THR A 341 12.29 21.80 17.32
C THR A 341 12.24 21.24 15.89
N LEU A 342 11.08 20.73 15.46
CA LEU A 342 10.89 20.22 14.11
C LEU A 342 10.99 21.34 13.06
N LEU A 343 10.44 22.53 13.35
CA LEU A 343 10.58 23.71 12.49
C LEU A 343 12.05 24.09 12.28
N HIS A 344 12.87 24.08 13.35
CA HIS A 344 14.30 24.35 13.25
C HIS A 344 14.99 23.33 12.33
N LYS A 345 14.78 22.03 12.56
CA LYS A 345 15.34 20.97 11.70
C LYS A 345 14.89 21.13 10.23
N PHE A 346 13.63 21.46 10.01
CA PHE A 346 13.09 21.70 8.66
C PHE A 346 13.76 22.90 7.97
N ILE A 347 14.00 24.00 8.69
CA ILE A 347 14.71 25.17 8.16
C ILE A 347 16.14 24.80 7.76
N VAL A 348 16.85 24.08 8.63
CA VAL A 348 18.21 23.58 8.34
C VAL A 348 18.21 22.75 7.04
N LEU A 349 17.22 21.86 6.88
CA LEU A 349 17.10 21.05 5.66
C LEU A 349 16.80 21.91 4.42
N GLN A 350 15.90 22.90 4.53
CA GLN A 350 15.54 23.77 3.40
C GLN A 350 16.71 24.67 2.96
N LEU A 351 17.51 25.18 3.89
CA LEU A 351 18.65 26.05 3.58
C LEU A 351 19.79 25.34 2.82
N LYS A 352 19.80 24.00 2.80
CA LYS A 352 20.71 23.23 1.93
C LYS A 352 20.33 23.33 0.44
N GLU A 353 19.07 23.59 0.13
CA GLU A 353 18.53 23.60 -1.24
C GLU A 353 18.14 25.00 -1.73
N TYR A 354 17.86 25.92 -0.80
CA TYR A 354 17.32 27.25 -1.10
C TYR A 354 18.04 28.35 -0.31
N ASP A 355 18.11 29.54 -0.89
CA ASP A 355 18.59 30.73 -0.20
C ASP A 355 17.64 31.16 0.93
N ILE A 356 18.15 31.99 1.83
CA ILE A 356 17.40 32.43 3.02
C ILE A 356 16.12 33.22 2.68
N ASP A 357 16.11 34.02 1.61
CA ASP A 357 14.93 34.79 1.21
C ASP A 357 13.81 33.86 0.74
N SER A 358 14.18 32.83 -0.02
CA SER A 358 13.27 31.78 -0.47
C SER A 358 12.68 31.01 0.71
N VAL A 359 13.49 30.64 1.71
CA VAL A 359 13.01 29.94 2.91
C VAL A 359 12.07 30.83 3.73
N VAL A 360 12.43 32.09 4.00
CA VAL A 360 11.59 33.02 4.76
C VAL A 360 10.24 33.25 4.08
N LYS A 361 10.21 33.35 2.74
CA LYS A 361 8.94 33.48 1.99
C LYS A 361 8.04 32.26 2.16
N ARG A 362 8.61 31.05 2.17
CA ARG A 362 7.84 29.81 2.39
C ARG A 362 7.24 29.74 3.80
N LEU A 363 7.91 30.30 4.80
CA LEU A 363 7.46 30.27 6.20
C LEU A 363 6.44 31.36 6.57
N ILE A 364 5.98 32.18 5.61
CA ILE A 364 4.95 33.21 5.84
C ILE A 364 3.72 32.68 6.62
N PRO A 365 3.17 31.49 6.33
CA PRO A 365 2.02 30.96 7.07
C PRO A 365 2.24 30.81 8.58
N LEU A 366 3.49 30.68 9.04
CA LEU A 366 3.83 30.53 10.45
C LEU A 366 3.97 31.88 11.19
N LYS A 367 3.99 33.02 10.48
CA LYS A 367 4.14 34.35 11.12
C LYS A 367 3.01 34.70 12.07
N ILE A 368 1.83 34.08 11.93
CA ILE A 368 0.70 34.30 12.84
C ILE A 368 0.81 33.49 14.13
N ILE A 369 1.77 32.54 14.21
CA ILE A 369 1.94 31.64 15.34
C ILE A 369 3.01 32.22 16.28
N MET A 370 2.59 32.68 17.45
CA MET A 370 3.46 33.31 18.45
C MET A 370 4.64 32.42 18.84
N HIS A 371 4.43 31.12 19.03
CA HIS A 371 5.49 30.17 19.38
C HIS A 371 6.52 29.94 18.26
N ALA A 372 6.19 30.25 17.00
CA ALA A 372 7.15 30.19 15.89
C ALA A 372 8.01 31.46 15.79
N HIS A 373 7.61 32.57 16.42
CA HIS A 373 8.29 33.88 16.30
C HIS A 373 9.77 33.83 16.63
N PRO A 374 10.25 33.18 17.72
CA PRO A 374 11.68 33.21 18.05
C PRO A 374 12.58 32.69 16.94
N ILE A 375 12.17 31.62 16.25
CA ILE A 375 12.94 31.04 15.13
C ILE A 375 12.82 31.92 13.88
N LEU A 376 11.62 32.46 13.61
CA LEU A 376 11.39 33.33 12.45
C LEU A 376 12.12 34.68 12.58
N GLU A 377 12.23 35.23 13.78
CA GLU A 377 12.97 36.47 14.07
C GLU A 377 14.47 36.29 13.82
N LYS A 378 15.03 35.13 14.18
CA LYS A 378 16.44 34.81 13.87
C LYS A 378 16.69 34.79 12.37
N LEU A 379 15.81 34.19 11.57
CA LEU A 379 15.92 34.21 10.11
C LEU A 379 15.82 35.64 9.54
N GLN A 380 14.91 36.46 10.07
CA GLN A 380 14.80 37.86 9.68
C GLN A 380 16.02 38.68 10.09
N HIS A 381 16.66 38.36 11.22
CA HIS A 381 17.92 38.96 11.61
C HIS A 381 19.03 38.62 10.63
N ILE A 382 19.14 37.37 10.18
CA ILE A 382 20.11 37.00 9.13
C ILE A 382 19.89 37.85 7.87
N GLN A 383 18.65 38.00 7.40
CA GLN A 383 18.34 38.82 6.21
C GLN A 383 18.76 40.29 6.39
N LYS A 384 18.56 40.87 7.57
CA LYS A 384 18.92 42.27 7.84
C LYS A 384 20.43 42.46 7.93
N LEU A 385 21.13 41.52 8.56
CA LEU A 385 22.56 41.59 8.82
C LEU A 385 23.40 41.19 7.61
N ALA A 386 22.84 40.50 6.61
CA ALA A 386 23.56 40.04 5.42
C ALA A 386 24.30 41.16 4.67
N ASN A 387 23.82 42.41 4.76
CA ASN A 387 24.43 43.58 4.13
C ASN A 387 25.11 44.53 5.14
N ASP A 388 25.33 44.09 6.39
CA ASP A 388 25.97 44.89 7.45
C ASP A 388 27.38 44.34 7.76
N PRO A 389 28.45 44.98 7.25
CA PRO A 389 29.83 44.56 7.50
C PRO A 389 30.27 44.68 8.96
N ASP A 390 29.59 45.47 9.79
CA ASP A 390 30.03 45.73 11.17
C ASP A 390 29.54 44.66 12.16
N GLN A 391 28.62 43.80 11.71
CA GLN A 391 27.94 42.77 12.52
C GLN A 391 28.24 41.34 12.04
N GLN A 392 29.37 41.12 11.37
CA GLN A 392 29.72 39.81 10.80
C GLN A 392 29.85 38.72 11.87
N LEU A 393 30.33 39.05 13.08
CA LEU A 393 30.32 38.10 14.20
C LEU A 393 28.92 37.55 14.51
N LEU A 394 27.93 38.44 14.66
CA LEU A 394 26.55 38.06 15.00
C LEU A 394 25.89 37.30 13.84
N LEU A 395 26.14 37.73 12.61
CA LEU A 395 25.67 37.04 11.41
C LEU A 395 26.23 35.62 11.32
N GLY A 396 27.52 35.44 11.60
CA GLY A 396 28.17 34.13 11.63
C GLY A 396 27.61 33.19 12.71
N GLU A 397 27.30 33.72 13.91
CA GLU A 397 26.66 32.94 14.99
C GLU A 397 25.27 32.45 14.59
N LEU A 398 24.49 33.28 13.89
CA LEU A 398 23.17 32.90 13.39
C LEU A 398 23.26 31.86 12.25
N TYR A 399 24.20 32.02 11.32
CA TYR A 399 24.44 31.00 10.29
C TYR A 399 24.87 29.67 10.90
N TYR A 400 25.72 29.69 11.92
CA TYR A 400 26.13 28.50 12.65
C TYR A 400 24.93 27.78 13.30
N GLU A 401 23.99 28.53 13.91
CA GLU A 401 22.79 27.95 14.53
C GLU A 401 21.95 27.13 13.53
N PHE A 402 21.80 27.64 12.30
CA PHE A 402 21.10 26.94 11.22
C PHE A 402 22.01 26.01 10.38
N GLN A 403 23.18 25.64 10.91
CA GLN A 403 24.15 24.73 10.30
C GLN A 403 24.59 25.15 8.88
N GLN A 404 24.59 26.46 8.61
CA GLN A 404 25.11 27.06 7.38
C GLN A 404 26.61 27.34 7.56
N PHE A 405 27.40 26.27 7.64
CA PHE A 405 28.79 26.35 8.08
C PHE A 405 29.69 27.16 7.14
N ASP A 406 29.49 27.06 5.83
CA ASP A 406 30.30 27.81 4.86
C ASP A 406 30.09 29.33 5.03
N GLN A 407 28.84 29.76 5.12
CA GLN A 407 28.49 31.16 5.34
C GLN A 407 28.96 31.66 6.71
N ALA A 408 28.89 30.81 7.74
CA ALA A 408 29.43 31.14 9.06
C ALA A 408 30.96 31.32 9.03
N ILE A 409 31.69 30.45 8.32
CA ILE A 409 33.14 30.55 8.13
C ILE A 409 33.50 31.86 7.42
N ASP A 410 32.79 32.23 6.36
CA ASP A 410 33.02 33.49 5.63
C ASP A 410 32.86 34.70 6.55
N CYS A 411 31.78 34.75 7.33
CA CYS A 411 31.52 35.81 8.31
C CYS A 411 32.63 35.91 9.37
N PHE A 412 33.03 34.77 9.97
CA PHE A 412 34.08 34.78 11.00
C PHE A 412 35.46 35.08 10.43
N SER A 413 35.75 34.69 9.20
CA SER A 413 37.00 35.03 8.51
C SER A 413 37.07 36.54 8.26
N TRP A 414 35.98 37.14 7.80
CA TRP A 414 35.91 38.60 7.60
C TRP A 414 36.04 39.38 8.91
N GLU A 415 35.34 38.95 9.97
CA GLU A 415 35.43 39.58 11.29
C GLU A 415 36.86 39.49 11.87
N MET A 416 37.55 38.35 11.69
CA MET A 416 38.95 38.17 12.10
C MET A 416 39.88 39.15 11.37
N GLU A 417 39.65 39.40 10.08
CA GLU A 417 40.44 40.35 9.29
C GLU A 417 40.20 41.80 9.73
N LEU A 418 38.94 42.17 10.00
CA LEU A 418 38.56 43.52 10.42
C LEU A 418 39.02 43.82 11.86
N LYS A 419 38.89 42.85 12.77
CA LYS A 419 39.19 42.99 14.21
C LYS A 419 40.26 42.01 14.65
N SER A 420 41.48 42.19 14.13
CA SER A 420 42.65 41.33 14.36
C SER A 420 43.07 41.08 15.83
N ILE A 421 42.50 41.82 16.79
CA ILE A 421 42.77 41.67 18.23
C ILE A 421 41.69 40.82 18.93
N ASP A 422 40.48 40.73 18.38
CA ASP A 422 39.38 39.95 18.98
C ASP A 422 39.60 38.46 18.71
N PRO A 423 39.78 37.60 19.74
CA PRO A 423 39.99 36.18 19.53
C PRO A 423 38.68 35.39 19.27
N LYS A 424 37.49 36.00 19.42
CA LYS A 424 36.20 35.30 19.26
C LYS A 424 36.00 34.66 17.87
N PRO A 425 36.27 35.31 16.74
CA PRO A 425 36.06 34.71 15.42
C PRO A 425 36.96 33.49 15.21
N VAL A 426 38.20 33.54 15.70
CA VAL A 426 39.16 32.43 15.64
C VAL A 426 38.68 31.21 16.44
N LYS A 427 38.04 31.44 17.60
CA LYS A 427 37.42 30.38 18.39
C LYS A 427 36.29 29.69 17.61
N TRP A 428 35.44 30.48 16.95
CA TRP A 428 34.34 29.97 16.14
C TRP A 428 34.84 29.19 14.93
N LEU A 429 35.83 29.69 14.19
CA LEU A 429 36.48 28.98 13.07
C LEU A 429 37.04 27.63 13.53
N SER A 430 37.80 27.61 14.63
CA SER A 430 38.33 26.35 15.19
C SER A 430 37.22 25.36 15.53
N LYS A 431 36.09 25.83 16.09
CA LYS A 431 34.94 24.99 16.43
C LYS A 431 34.28 24.40 15.18
N ILE A 432 33.99 25.23 14.17
CA ILE A 432 33.31 24.79 12.95
C ILE A 432 34.18 23.79 12.18
N TYR A 433 35.46 24.08 11.97
CA TYR A 433 36.36 23.17 11.26
C TYR A 433 36.48 21.80 11.94
N ASN A 434 36.38 21.74 13.27
CA ASN A 434 36.30 20.46 13.97
C ASN A 434 35.00 19.70 13.68
N GLU A 435 33.87 20.40 13.66
CA GLU A 435 32.54 19.80 13.44
C GLU A 435 32.35 19.29 12.01
N ILE A 436 32.94 19.96 11.01
CA ILE A 436 32.92 19.51 9.60
C ILE A 436 34.06 18.54 9.25
N GLY A 437 34.90 18.15 10.22
CA GLY A 437 35.94 17.12 10.04
C GLY A 437 37.25 17.60 9.38
N MET A 438 37.50 18.91 9.33
CA MET A 438 38.70 19.54 8.77
C MET A 438 39.79 19.71 9.85
N GLU A 439 40.49 18.62 10.15
CA GLU A 439 41.46 18.53 11.24
C GLU A 439 42.66 19.48 11.14
N GLN A 440 43.15 19.77 9.93
CA GLN A 440 44.32 20.62 9.73
C GLN A 440 44.00 22.07 10.08
N GLU A 441 42.90 22.57 9.54
CA GLU A 441 42.34 23.89 9.77
C GLU A 441 41.96 24.06 11.24
N HIS A 442 41.29 23.05 11.84
CA HIS A 442 40.98 23.05 13.26
C HIS A 442 42.22 23.30 14.12
N ARG A 443 43.32 22.57 13.87
CA ARG A 443 44.58 22.71 14.63
C ARG A 443 45.22 24.07 14.41
N ALA A 444 45.22 24.56 13.17
CA ALA A 444 45.78 25.87 12.83
C ALA A 444 45.05 27.00 13.58
N TYR A 445 43.71 27.06 13.49
CA TYR A 445 42.92 28.07 14.18
C TYR A 445 42.94 27.92 15.71
N ARG A 446 42.99 26.68 16.22
CA ARG A 446 43.15 26.43 17.66
C ARG A 446 44.46 26.99 18.19
N GLN A 447 45.56 26.78 17.47
CA GLN A 447 46.87 27.31 17.85
C GLN A 447 46.88 28.84 17.79
N LEU A 448 46.32 29.42 16.73
CA LEU A 448 46.18 30.87 16.58
C LEU A 448 45.38 31.49 17.75
N TYR A 449 44.28 30.86 18.15
CA TYR A 449 43.47 31.31 19.29
C TYR A 449 44.27 31.34 20.60
N ILE A 450 45.05 30.28 20.88
CA ILE A 450 45.92 30.20 22.06
C ILE A 450 46.96 31.33 22.04
N ASP A 451 47.55 31.59 20.89
CA ASP A 451 48.59 32.62 20.74
C ASP A 451 48.01 34.03 20.88
N MET A 452 46.78 34.28 20.42
CA MET A 452 46.06 35.53 20.65
C MET A 452 45.72 35.74 22.13
N GLN A 453 45.25 34.70 22.83
CA GLN A 453 44.94 34.78 24.27
C GLN A 453 46.17 35.05 25.14
N LYS A 454 47.37 34.62 24.72
CA LYS A 454 48.63 34.90 25.43
C LYS A 454 49.14 36.33 25.21
N ARG A 455 48.66 37.02 24.17
CA ARG A 455 49.09 38.38 23.77
C ARG A 455 48.14 39.47 24.28
N ALA A 456 46.92 39.11 24.67
CA ALA A 456 45.96 39.96 25.39
C ALA A 456 46.32 40.02 26.88
#